data_AF-A0A943II69-F1
#
_entry.id   AF-A0A943II69-F1
#
_cell.length_a   1.000
_cell.length_b   1.000
_cell.length_c   1.000
_cell.angle_alpha   90.00
_cell.angle_beta   90.00
_cell.angle_gamma   90.00
#
_symmetry.space_group_name_H-M   'P 1'
#
loop_
_entity.id
_entity.type
_entity.pdbx_description
1 polymer ?
#
loop_
_entity_poly.entity_id
_entity_poly.type
_entity_poly.pdbx_seq_one_letter_code
_entity_poly.pdbx_strand_id
1 'polypeptide(L)' 'MLPCQSRCPQYYEGCHKTCAAWKQVRAASAEDHRRRRAYLDYYSRLCADVERRCWKVDPHWTLR' A
#
# COMPACT_ATOMS: atom_id res chain seq x y z
N MET A 1 12.79 -10.78 -6.83
CA MET A 1 14.05 -10.21 -6.30
C MET A 1 13.92 -10.03 -4.80
N LEU A 2 14.69 -10.76 -3.98
CA LEU A 2 14.73 -10.53 -2.54
C LEU A 2 15.60 -9.29 -2.28
N PRO A 3 15.08 -8.20 -1.70
CA PRO A 3 15.90 -6.99 -1.57
C PRO A 3 17.07 -7.16 -0.58
N CYS A 4 17.04 -8.21 0.26
CA CYS A 4 18.20 -8.63 1.04
C CYS A 4 19.41 -9.01 0.17
N GLN A 5 19.20 -9.57 -1.03
CA GLN A 5 20.28 -9.95 -1.95
C GLN A 5 21.03 -8.74 -2.50
N SER A 6 20.35 -7.61 -2.69
CA SER A 6 20.94 -6.39 -3.24
C SER A 6 21.32 -5.35 -2.20
N ARG A 7 20.74 -5.41 -0.98
CA ARG A 7 20.90 -4.38 0.06
C ARG A 7 21.66 -4.84 1.30
N CYS A 8 21.92 -6.13 1.47
CA CYS A 8 22.67 -6.62 2.62
C CYS A 8 24.18 -6.65 2.29
N PRO A 9 25.02 -5.90 3.02
CA PRO A 9 26.47 -5.93 2.81
C PRO A 9 27.11 -7.26 3.22
N GLN A 10 26.42 -8.07 4.03
CA GLN A 10 26.85 -9.40 4.48
C GLN A 10 25.92 -10.49 3.92
N TYR A 11 25.50 -10.34 2.67
CA TYR A 11 24.61 -11.30 2.04
C TYR A 11 25.26 -12.68 1.91
N TYR A 12 24.50 -13.71 2.27
CA TYR A 12 24.76 -15.11 1.95
C TYR A 12 23.44 -15.79 1.57
N GLU A 13 23.50 -16.96 0.95
CA GLU A 13 22.29 -17.68 0.56
C GLU A 13 21.43 -18.00 1.79
N GLY A 14 20.17 -17.57 1.79
CA GLY A 14 19.27 -17.72 2.95
C GLY A 14 19.37 -16.61 4.02
N CYS A 15 20.26 -15.63 3.88
CA CYS A 15 20.46 -14.52 4.83
C CYS A 15 19.16 -13.79 5.18
N HIS A 16 18.24 -13.61 4.22
CA HIS A 16 16.95 -12.94 4.44
C HIS A 16 16.08 -13.53 5.57
N LYS A 17 16.32 -14.77 5.99
CA LYS A 17 15.56 -15.43 7.08
C LYS A 17 15.98 -14.92 8.46
N THR A 18 17.24 -14.53 8.62
CA THR A 18 17.84 -14.16 9.91
C THR A 18 18.52 -12.79 9.90
N CYS A 19 18.58 -12.12 8.75
CA CYS A 19 19.25 -10.82 8.59
C CYS A 19 18.57 -9.72 9.40
N ALA A 20 19.30 -9.17 10.37
CA ALA A 20 18.85 -8.07 11.21
C ALA A 20 18.57 -6.79 10.40
N ALA A 21 19.45 -6.45 9.45
CA ALA A 21 19.27 -5.31 8.56
C ALA A 21 17.99 -5.46 7.71
N TRP A 22 17.73 -6.67 7.20
CA TRP A 22 16.53 -6.95 6.42
C TRP A 22 15.25 -6.84 7.25
N LYS A 23 15.29 -7.29 8.51
CA LYS A 23 14.15 -7.16 9.44
C LYS A 23 13.78 -5.69 9.65
N GLN A 24 14.77 -4.80 9.80
CA GLN A 24 14.55 -3.37 9.94
C GLN A 24 13.96 -2.75 8.68
N VAL A 25 14.51 -3.06 7.50
CA VAL A 25 13.98 -2.58 6.21
C VAL A 25 12.55 -3.07 5.99
N ARG A 26 12.25 -4.33 6.30
CA ARG A 26 10.91 -4.89 6.19
C ARG A 26 9.92 -4.20 7.13
N ALA A 27 10.34 -3.88 8.36
CA ALA A 27 9.51 -3.14 9.31
C ALA A 27 9.20 -1.71 8.80
N ALA A 28 10.21 -0.99 8.31
CA ALA A 28 10.04 0.34 7.75
C ALA A 28 9.13 0.34 6.49
N SER A 29 9.33 -0.63 5.59
CA SER A 29 8.49 -0.81 4.41
C SER A 29 7.06 -1.18 4.76
N ALA A 30 6.84 -2.03 5.77
CA ALA A 30 5.50 -2.36 6.24
C ALA A 30 4.77 -1.13 6.78
N GLU A 31 5.48 -0.26 7.51
CA GLU A 31 4.93 0.99 8.01
C GLU A 31 4.56 1.97 6.89
N ASP A 32 5.45 2.17 5.91
CA ASP A 32 5.17 3.00 4.73
C ASP A 32 3.96 2.46 3.92
N HIS A 33 3.87 1.14 3.74
CA HIS A 33 2.73 0.51 3.09
C HIS A 33 1.43 0.73 3.86
N ARG A 34 1.45 0.62 5.20
CA ARG A 34 0.28 0.92 6.04
C ARG A 34 -0.18 2.37 5.87
N ARG A 35 0.76 3.32 5.87
CA ARG A 35 0.45 4.75 5.68
C ARG A 35 -0.17 5.04 4.32
N ARG A 36 0.44 4.52 3.25
CA ARG A 36 -0.08 4.66 1.88
C ARG A 36 -1.46 4.04 1.75
N ARG A 37 -1.66 2.85 2.33
CA ARG A 37 -2.96 2.18 2.31
C ARG A 37 -4.04 3.01 3.01
N ALA A 38 -3.74 3.53 4.21
CA ALA A 38 -4.67 4.38 4.95
C ALA A 38 -5.04 5.64 4.17
N TYR A 39 -4.06 6.29 3.52
CA TYR A 39 -4.31 7.43 2.65
C TYR A 39 -5.24 7.07 1.49
N LEU A 40 -4.93 6.00 0.75
CA LEU A 40 -5.74 5.57 -0.39
C LEU A 40 -7.15 5.16 0.05
N ASP A 41 -7.28 4.40 1.14
CA ASP A 41 -8.59 3.97 1.65
C ASP A 41 -9.46 5.16 2.05
N TYR A 42 -8.89 6.21 2.65
CA TYR A 42 -9.61 7.43 2.98
C TYR A 42 -10.13 8.14 1.71
N TYR A 43 -9.25 8.41 0.75
CA TYR A 43 -9.64 9.14 -0.46
C TYR A 43 -10.55 8.32 -1.38
N SER A 44 -10.36 7.00 -1.47
CA SER A 44 -11.28 6.12 -2.20
C SER A 44 -12.70 6.20 -1.64
N ARG A 45 -12.87 6.24 -0.31
CA ARG A 45 -14.19 6.42 0.32
C ARG A 45 -14.77 7.80 0.03
N LEU A 46 -13.98 8.86 0.14
CA LEU A 46 -14.42 10.22 -0.15
C LEU A 46 -14.87 10.36 -1.62
N CYS A 47 -14.09 9.84 -2.57
CA CYS A 47 -14.46 9.84 -3.98
C CYS A 47 -15.76 9.07 -4.22
N ALA A 48 -15.88 7.86 -3.66
CA ALA A 48 -17.11 7.08 -3.77
C ALA A 48 -18.34 7.79 -3.16
N ASP A 49 -18.17 8.55 -2.08
CA ASP A 49 -19.24 9.38 -1.51
C ASP A 49 -19.66 10.51 -2.44
N VAL A 50 -18.69 11.21 -3.04
CA VAL A 50 -18.94 12.29 -4.00
C VAL A 50 -19.63 11.75 -5.24
N GLU A 51 -19.13 10.66 -5.82
CA GLU A 51 -19.74 9.99 -6.97
C GLU A 51 -21.20 9.63 -6.69
N ARG A 52 -21.48 8.99 -5.55
CA ARG A 52 -22.84 8.65 -5.14
C ARG A 52 -23.75 9.88 -5.01
N ARG A 53 -23.22 11.02 -4.54
CA ARG A 53 -24.00 12.27 -4.46
C ARG A 53 -24.29 12.82 -5.85
N CYS A 54 -23.31 12.86 -6.74
CA CYS A 54 -23.49 13.31 -8.12
C CYS A 54 -24.55 12.46 -8.84
N TRP A 55 -24.47 11.14 -8.68
CA TRP A 55 -25.45 10.20 -9.25
C TRP A 55 -26.88 10.40 -8.76
N LYS A 56 -27.07 10.81 -7.51
CA LYS A 56 -28.42 11.09 -6.98
C LYS A 56 -29.05 12.34 -7.57
N VAL A 57 -28.23 13.27 -8.06
CA VAL A 57 -28.67 14.56 -8.60
C VAL A 57 -28.82 14.48 -10.13
N ASP A 58 -28.12 13.55 -10.79
CA ASP A 58 -28.21 13.33 -12.23
C ASP A 58 -29.44 12.46 -12.61
N PRO A 59 -30.45 13.01 -13.32
CA PRO A 59 -31.65 12.28 -13.70
C PRO A 59 -31.40 11.20 -14.77
N HIS A 60 -30.28 11.26 -15.47
CA HIS A 60 -29.92 10.39 -16.58
C HIS A 60 -29.21 9.11 -16.10
N TRP A 61 -28.74 9.08 -14.84
CA TRP A 61 -28.04 7.94 -14.25
C TRP A 61 -28.97 6.87 -13.63
N THR A 62 -30.22 7.21 -13.30
CA THR A 62 -31.22 6.28 -12.74
C THR A 62 -31.71 5.18 -13.71
N LEU A 63 -31.31 5.23 -14.98
CA LEU A 63 -31.80 4.33 -16.04
C LEU A 63 -30.79 3.27 -16.51
N ARG A 64 -29.65 3.11 -15.82
CA ARG A 64 -28.61 2.14 -16.17
C ARG A 64 -28.48 1.00 -15.16
#